data_AF-A0A1R1S7W7-F1
#
_entry.id   AF-A0A1R1S7W7-F1
#
_cell.length_a   1.000
_cell.length_b   1.000
_cell.length_c   1.000
_cell.angle_alpha   90.00
_cell.angle_beta   90.00
_cell.angle_gamma   90.00
#
_symmetry.space_group_name_H-M   'P 1'
#
loop_
_entity.id
_entity.type
_entity.pdbx_description
1 polymer ?
#
loop_
_entity_poly.entity_id
_entity_poly.type
_entity_poly.pdbx_seq_one_letter_code
_entity_poly.pdbx_strand_id
1 'polypeptide(L)'
;MAGGLAWRHAGTVATSDPRFARVLELATKQPHLWVGPSGERVTGAEVGSHLGAAFMLMERDGWISVRRSSGPVELGHTLSGALWLVRTDGPGDADSWAVSRRCLNLILEARSESGSADFEAWSEKRGRRFGEVRDLLLITGEFARLYGPEAVR
;
A
#
# COMPACT_ATOMS: atom_id res chain seq x y z
N MET A 1 9.48 -47.35 -1.65
CA MET A 1 9.21 -46.31 -2.68
C MET A 1 7.92 -45.58 -2.32
N ALA A 2 8.06 -44.40 -1.71
CA ALA A 2 7.09 -43.29 -1.65
C ALA A 2 7.70 -42.24 -0.70
N GLY A 3 8.49 -41.34 -1.27
CA GLY A 3 9.14 -40.26 -0.53
C GLY A 3 8.13 -39.14 -0.23
N GLY A 4 7.80 -38.95 1.05
CA GLY A 4 7.11 -37.77 1.53
C GLY A 4 8.07 -36.59 1.56
N LEU A 5 7.79 -35.57 0.75
CA LEU A 5 8.50 -34.28 0.78
C LEU A 5 8.17 -33.57 2.09
N ALA A 6 9.06 -33.73 3.06
CA ALA A 6 9.13 -32.92 4.25
C ALA A 6 9.48 -31.49 3.86
N TRP A 7 8.53 -30.57 4.03
CA TRP A 7 8.77 -29.13 3.96
C TRP A 7 9.76 -28.75 5.06
N ARG A 8 11.03 -28.55 4.69
CA ARG A 8 12.06 -28.06 5.60
C ARG A 8 11.82 -26.57 5.86
N HIS A 9 11.32 -26.26 7.05
CA HIS A 9 11.48 -24.94 7.65
C HIS A 9 12.96 -24.72 7.97
N ALA A 10 13.66 -24.00 7.09
CA ALA A 10 14.94 -23.39 7.39
C ALA A 10 14.85 -21.92 6.96
N GLY A 11 14.65 -21.06 7.96
CA GLY A 11 14.52 -19.62 7.79
C GLY A 11 13.98 -19.04 9.09
N THR A 12 14.90 -18.67 9.97
CA THR A 12 14.74 -17.93 11.23
C THR A 12 13.41 -17.21 11.33
N VAL A 13 12.65 -17.45 12.41
CA VAL A 13 11.55 -16.56 12.82
C VAL A 13 12.19 -15.21 13.11
N ALA A 14 12.30 -14.37 12.09
CA ALA A 14 12.45 -12.95 12.28
C ALA A 14 11.29 -12.58 13.19
N THR A 15 11.59 -12.12 14.40
CA THR A 15 10.58 -11.60 15.30
C THR A 15 9.80 -10.56 14.51
N SER A 16 8.58 -10.92 14.11
CA SER A 16 7.69 -10.05 13.35
C SER A 16 7.65 -8.72 14.09
N ASP A 17 7.97 -7.63 13.42
CA ASP A 17 7.91 -6.31 14.05
C ASP A 17 6.51 -6.16 14.66
N PRO A 18 6.38 -5.92 15.98
CA PRO A 18 5.09 -5.88 16.64
C PRO A 18 4.16 -4.82 16.03
N ARG A 19 4.70 -3.79 15.36
CA ARG A 19 3.93 -2.79 14.61
C ARG A 19 3.11 -3.40 13.47
N PHE A 20 3.55 -4.53 12.91
CA PHE A 20 2.93 -5.21 11.78
C PHE A 20 2.20 -6.51 12.15
N ALA A 21 2.19 -6.93 13.41
CA ALA A 21 1.57 -8.20 13.82
C ALA A 21 0.11 -8.33 13.35
N ARG A 22 -0.72 -7.30 13.58
CA ARG A 22 -2.12 -7.29 13.12
C ARG A 22 -2.24 -7.19 11.59
N VAL A 23 -1.35 -6.45 10.95
CA VAL A 23 -1.32 -6.31 9.48
C VAL A 23 -1.03 -7.66 8.83
N LEU A 24 -0.07 -8.41 9.37
CA LEU A 24 0.29 -9.75 8.91
C LEU A 24 -0.86 -10.73 9.11
N GLU A 25 -1.56 -10.68 10.26
CA GLU A 25 -2.74 -11.51 10.48
C GLU A 25 -3.82 -11.27 9.42
N LEU A 26 -4.09 -10.00 9.07
CA LEU A 26 -5.03 -9.66 8.01
C LEU A 26 -4.52 -10.07 6.62
N ALA A 27 -3.23 -9.88 6.35
CA ALA A 27 -2.60 -10.26 5.08
C ALA A 27 -2.76 -11.75 4.78
N THR A 28 -2.62 -12.62 5.79
CA THR A 28 -2.78 -14.07 5.60
C THR A 28 -4.18 -14.49 5.15
N LYS A 29 -5.19 -13.63 5.37
CA LYS A 29 -6.58 -13.86 4.94
C LYS A 29 -6.83 -13.38 3.51
N GLN A 30 -5.85 -12.77 2.86
CA GLN A 30 -5.95 -12.21 1.50
C GLN A 30 -4.93 -12.89 0.56
N PRO A 31 -5.23 -14.09 0.02
CA PRO A 31 -4.29 -14.86 -0.79
C PRO A 31 -3.84 -14.16 -2.08
N HIS A 32 -4.61 -13.17 -2.55
CA HIS A 32 -4.33 -12.38 -3.74
C HIS A 32 -3.80 -10.98 -3.44
N LEU A 33 -3.39 -10.68 -2.19
CA LEU A 33 -2.92 -9.34 -1.80
C LEU A 33 -1.89 -8.76 -2.78
N TRP A 34 -0.93 -9.60 -3.21
CA TRP A 34 0.20 -9.21 -4.07
C TRP A 34 0.00 -9.51 -5.56
N VAL A 35 -1.23 -9.84 -5.98
CA VAL A 35 -1.52 -10.11 -7.40
C VAL A 35 -2.27 -8.92 -7.97
N GLY A 36 -1.74 -8.33 -9.04
CA GLY A 36 -2.33 -7.22 -9.77
C GLY A 36 -3.56 -7.64 -10.59
N PRO A 37 -4.39 -6.69 -11.09
CA PRO A 37 -5.48 -6.99 -12.01
C PRO A 37 -5.07 -7.72 -13.29
N SER A 38 -3.81 -7.62 -13.73
CA SER A 38 -3.29 -8.41 -14.86
C SER A 38 -3.19 -9.92 -14.56
N GLY A 39 -3.18 -10.30 -13.28
CA GLY A 39 -2.82 -11.64 -12.82
C GLY A 39 -1.33 -11.80 -12.47
N GLU A 40 -0.50 -10.78 -12.72
CA GLU A 40 0.92 -10.79 -12.38
C GLU A 40 1.17 -10.46 -10.90
N ARG A 41 2.30 -10.95 -10.40
CA ARG A 41 2.71 -10.73 -9.01
C ARG A 41 3.44 -9.39 -8.92
N VAL A 42 2.98 -8.54 -8.01
CA VAL A 42 3.62 -7.27 -7.64
C VAL A 42 4.52 -7.50 -6.44
N THR A 43 5.76 -7.04 -6.54
CA THR A 43 6.77 -7.10 -5.50
C THR A 43 6.57 -6.01 -4.45
N GLY A 44 7.16 -6.25 -3.26
CA GLY A 44 7.22 -5.24 -2.22
C GLY A 44 7.93 -3.95 -2.63
N ALA A 45 8.95 -4.07 -3.48
CA ALA A 45 9.73 -2.95 -3.99
C ALA A 45 8.92 -2.08 -4.97
N GLU A 46 8.10 -2.68 -5.84
CA GLU A 46 7.22 -1.95 -6.75
C GLU A 46 6.17 -1.16 -5.99
N VAL A 47 5.52 -1.77 -4.99
CA VAL A 47 4.56 -1.06 -4.12
C VAL A 47 5.26 0.09 -3.39
N GLY A 48 6.43 -0.16 -2.80
CA GLY A 48 7.19 0.89 -2.12
C GLY A 48 7.60 2.03 -3.04
N SER A 49 7.88 1.76 -4.32
CA SER A 49 8.21 2.77 -5.33
C SER A 49 6.98 3.57 -5.76
N HIS A 50 5.84 2.90 -5.96
CA HIS A 50 4.56 3.53 -6.31
C HIS A 50 4.10 4.51 -5.22
N LEU A 51 4.14 4.08 -3.96
CA LEU A 51 3.77 4.90 -2.80
C LEU A 51 4.72 6.08 -2.62
N GLY A 52 6.03 5.87 -2.83
CA GLY A 52 7.03 6.92 -2.79
C GLY A 52 6.81 7.98 -3.86
N ALA A 53 6.55 7.57 -5.10
CA ALA A 53 6.23 8.49 -6.19
C ALA A 53 4.95 9.30 -5.91
N ALA A 54 3.92 8.67 -5.35
CA ALA A 54 2.68 9.35 -4.99
C ALA A 54 2.91 10.39 -3.88
N PHE A 55 3.75 10.07 -2.88
CA PHE A 55 4.17 11.04 -1.88
C PHE A 55 4.85 12.26 -2.51
N MET A 56 5.81 12.04 -3.41
CA MET A 56 6.54 13.13 -4.08
C MET A 56 5.60 14.03 -4.90
N LEU A 57 4.59 13.47 -5.57
CA LEU A 57 3.59 14.26 -6.30
C LEU A 57 2.78 15.17 -5.36
N MET A 58 2.27 14.63 -4.26
CA MET A 58 1.50 15.42 -3.29
C MET A 58 2.35 16.47 -2.56
N GLU A 59 3.63 16.17 -2.31
CA GLU A 59 4.56 17.13 -1.72
C GLU A 59 4.85 18.29 -2.69
N ARG A 60 5.08 17.98 -3.98
CA ARG A 60 5.34 18.96 -5.04
C ARG A 60 4.12 19.85 -5.31
N ASP A 61 2.95 19.23 -5.47
CA ASP A 61 1.74 19.94 -5.90
C ASP A 61 1.04 20.61 -4.72
N GLY A 62 1.36 20.23 -3.48
CA GLY A 62 0.73 20.77 -2.28
C GLY A 62 -0.58 20.05 -1.98
N TRP A 63 -0.49 19.08 -1.08
CA TRP A 63 -1.61 18.22 -0.70
C TRP A 63 -2.85 18.97 -0.18
N ILE A 64 -4.04 18.47 -0.55
CA ILE A 64 -5.33 18.92 -0.03
C ILE A 64 -6.14 17.75 0.55
N SER A 65 -6.80 17.99 1.69
CA SER A 65 -7.57 16.97 2.42
C SER A 65 -9.02 16.81 1.93
N VAL A 66 -9.55 17.70 1.10
CA VAL A 66 -10.95 17.63 0.65
C VAL A 66 -10.99 18.07 -0.79
N ARG A 67 -11.65 17.28 -1.64
CA ARG A 67 -12.02 17.67 -3.00
C ARG A 67 -12.90 18.93 -2.92
N ARG A 68 -12.35 20.12 -3.17
CA ARG A 68 -13.17 21.32 -3.28
C ARG A 68 -14.02 21.16 -4.55
N SER A 69 -15.33 21.07 -4.39
CA SER A 69 -16.31 20.73 -5.43
C SER A 69 -16.46 21.78 -6.56
N SER A 70 -15.49 22.65 -6.80
CA SER A 70 -15.61 23.73 -7.78
C SER A 70 -14.23 24.11 -8.33
N GLY A 71 -13.76 23.33 -9.29
CA GLY A 71 -12.56 23.60 -10.09
C GLY A 71 -12.02 22.30 -10.73
N PRO A 72 -11.22 22.37 -11.81
CA PRO A 72 -10.46 21.21 -12.26
C PRO A 72 -9.58 20.75 -11.09
N VAL A 73 -9.83 19.54 -10.59
CA VAL A 73 -8.98 18.96 -9.56
C VAL A 73 -7.68 18.58 -10.25
N GLU A 74 -6.61 19.31 -9.96
CA GLU A 74 -5.26 18.83 -10.20
C GLU A 74 -5.10 17.53 -9.40
N LEU A 75 -5.10 16.40 -10.11
CA LEU A 75 -5.15 15.06 -9.51
C LEU A 75 -3.98 14.83 -8.53
N GLY A 76 -2.89 15.58 -8.64
CA GLY A 76 -1.72 15.47 -7.76
C GLY A 76 -1.93 15.91 -6.32
N HIS A 77 -2.99 16.66 -5.99
CA HIS A 77 -3.18 17.16 -4.63
C HIS A 77 -3.83 16.17 -3.66
N THR A 78 -4.50 15.11 -4.14
CA THR A 78 -5.14 14.10 -3.26
C THR A 78 -4.37 12.79 -3.29
N LEU A 79 -4.51 11.96 -2.24
CA LEU A 79 -3.86 10.65 -2.21
C LEU A 79 -4.34 9.74 -3.36
N SER A 80 -5.65 9.67 -3.56
CA SER A 80 -6.25 8.86 -4.64
C SER A 80 -5.78 9.33 -6.02
N GLY A 81 -5.78 10.64 -6.25
CA GLY A 81 -5.35 11.21 -7.53
C GLY A 81 -3.84 11.08 -7.76
N ALA A 82 -3.00 11.25 -6.73
CA ALA A 82 -1.56 11.04 -6.84
C ALA A 82 -1.22 9.57 -7.14
N LEU A 83 -1.88 8.61 -6.49
CA LEU A 83 -1.73 7.18 -6.81
C LEU A 83 -2.12 6.89 -8.25
N TRP A 84 -3.19 7.53 -8.74
CA TRP A 84 -3.63 7.42 -10.13
C TRP A 84 -2.61 8.00 -11.11
N LEU A 85 -2.07 9.19 -10.85
CA LEU A 85 -1.05 9.81 -11.70
C LEU A 85 0.23 8.97 -11.78
N VAL A 86 0.65 8.33 -10.68
CA VAL A 86 1.80 7.41 -10.72
C VAL A 86 1.54 6.23 -11.66
N ARG A 87 0.29 5.75 -11.74
CA ARG A 87 -0.12 4.69 -12.68
C ARG A 87 -0.14 5.17 -14.13
N THR A 88 -0.57 6.40 -14.39
CA THR A 88 -0.80 6.87 -15.77
C THR A 88 0.42 7.51 -16.39
N ASP A 89 1.15 8.31 -15.60
CA ASP A 89 2.20 9.20 -16.07
C ASP A 89 3.52 9.02 -15.30
N GLY A 90 3.56 8.09 -14.35
CA GLY A 90 4.69 7.83 -13.47
C GLY A 90 5.34 6.45 -13.68
N PRO A 91 6.19 6.03 -12.72
CA PRO A 91 6.91 4.76 -12.79
C PRO A 91 6.08 3.52 -12.43
N GLY A 92 4.78 3.68 -12.17
CA GLY A 92 3.89 2.56 -11.80
C GLY A 92 2.98 2.15 -12.95
N ASP A 93 2.15 1.14 -12.69
CA ASP A 93 1.16 0.62 -13.62
C ASP A 93 -0.17 0.30 -12.90
N ALA A 94 -1.08 -0.40 -13.58
CA ALA A 94 -2.37 -0.79 -13.02
C ALA A 94 -2.25 -1.78 -11.86
N ASP A 95 -1.22 -2.64 -11.86
CA ASP A 95 -0.99 -3.67 -10.86
C ASP A 95 -0.42 -3.07 -9.59
N SER A 96 0.66 -2.30 -9.72
CA SER A 96 1.29 -1.61 -8.59
C SER A 96 0.31 -0.64 -7.92
N TRP A 97 -0.55 0.04 -8.70
CA TRP A 97 -1.63 0.87 -8.19
C TRP A 97 -2.65 0.08 -7.36
N ALA A 98 -3.17 -1.02 -7.91
CA ALA A 98 -4.20 -1.80 -7.24
C ALA A 98 -3.68 -2.49 -5.97
N VAL A 99 -2.44 -2.97 -5.99
CA VAL A 99 -1.81 -3.58 -4.81
C VAL A 99 -1.49 -2.51 -3.76
N SER A 100 -0.98 -1.34 -4.16
CA SER A 100 -0.75 -0.22 -3.24
C SER A 100 -2.01 0.20 -2.47
N ARG A 101 -3.15 0.30 -3.16
CA ARG A 101 -4.44 0.63 -2.54
C ARG A 101 -4.88 -0.43 -1.51
N ARG A 102 -4.69 -1.71 -1.83
CA ARG A 102 -4.99 -2.81 -0.89
C ARG A 102 -4.10 -2.75 0.34
N CYS A 103 -2.80 -2.53 0.17
CA CYS A 103 -1.88 -2.38 1.29
C CYS A 103 -2.22 -1.17 2.18
N LEU A 104 -2.62 -0.03 1.61
CA LEU A 104 -3.07 1.13 2.38
C LEU A 104 -4.29 0.81 3.23
N ASN A 105 -5.30 0.17 2.64
CA ASN A 105 -6.49 -0.28 3.37
C ASN A 105 -6.13 -1.27 4.48
N LEU A 106 -5.22 -2.22 4.21
CA LEU A 106 -4.78 -3.21 5.19
C LEU A 106 -4.11 -2.57 6.41
N ILE A 107 -3.25 -1.57 6.20
CA ILE A 107 -2.62 -0.82 7.31
C ILE A 107 -3.67 -0.05 8.11
N LEU A 108 -4.62 0.60 7.45
CA LEU A 108 -5.67 1.34 8.13
C LEU A 108 -6.65 0.43 8.87
N GLU A 109 -6.99 -0.72 8.31
CA GLU A 109 -7.84 -1.74 8.93
C GLU A 109 -7.18 -2.26 10.21
N ALA A 110 -5.87 -2.57 10.16
CA ALA A 110 -5.12 -3.01 11.32
C ALA A 110 -5.06 -1.96 12.45
N ARG A 111 -5.19 -0.67 12.11
CA ARG A 111 -5.20 0.45 13.06
C ARG A 111 -6.60 0.86 13.51
N SER A 112 -7.64 0.38 12.83
CA SER A 112 -9.02 0.78 13.09
C SER A 112 -9.69 -0.14 14.11
N GLU A 113 -10.36 0.45 15.09
CA GLU A 113 -11.19 -0.29 16.05
C GLU A 113 -12.38 -0.99 15.36
N SER A 114 -12.88 -0.45 14.25
CA SER A 114 -14.00 -1.03 13.50
C SER A 114 -13.63 -2.26 12.68
N GLY A 115 -12.34 -2.55 12.50
CA GLY A 115 -11.87 -3.61 11.62
C GLY A 115 -12.19 -3.39 10.14
N SER A 116 -12.48 -2.15 9.73
CA SER A 116 -12.67 -1.77 8.32
C SER A 116 -12.27 -0.32 8.11
N ALA A 117 -11.50 -0.05 7.05
CA ALA A 117 -11.12 1.29 6.65
C ALA A 117 -10.90 1.37 5.14
N ASP A 118 -11.33 2.49 4.56
CA ASP A 118 -11.03 2.86 3.18
C ASP A 118 -10.07 4.06 3.18
N PHE A 119 -8.95 3.94 2.47
CA PHE A 119 -7.87 4.92 2.50
C PHE A 119 -8.29 6.26 1.89
N GLU A 120 -9.18 6.23 0.88
CA GLU A 120 -9.64 7.43 0.20
C GLU A 120 -10.50 8.24 1.17
N ALA A 121 -11.56 7.62 1.71
CA ALA A 121 -12.42 8.25 2.72
C ALA A 121 -11.64 8.68 3.97
N TRP A 122 -10.66 7.89 4.41
CA TRP A 122 -9.80 8.23 5.55
C TRP A 122 -8.92 9.46 5.28
N SER A 123 -8.36 9.56 4.07
CA SER A 123 -7.50 10.66 3.65
C SER A 123 -8.29 11.95 3.40
N GLU A 124 -9.55 11.82 2.96
CA GLU A 124 -10.44 12.93 2.66
C GLU A 124 -11.20 13.47 3.88
N LYS A 125 -11.01 12.84 5.05
CA LYS A 125 -11.68 13.26 6.28
C LYS A 125 -11.31 14.70 6.62
N ARG A 126 -12.33 15.53 6.89
CA ARG A 126 -12.14 16.92 7.33
C ARG A 126 -11.19 16.99 8.53
N GLY A 127 -10.15 17.80 8.41
CA GLY A 127 -9.13 17.96 9.44
C GLY A 127 -7.94 16.99 9.33
N ARG A 128 -7.94 16.08 8.34
CA ARG A 128 -6.75 15.27 8.02
C ARG A 128 -5.58 16.19 7.69
N ARG A 129 -4.39 15.84 8.19
CA ARG A 129 -3.15 16.57 7.90
C ARG A 129 -2.26 15.79 6.95
N PHE A 130 -1.47 16.52 6.16
CA PHE A 130 -0.54 15.92 5.22
C PHE A 130 0.48 14.99 5.89
N GLY A 131 0.96 15.35 7.09
CA GLY A 131 1.86 14.49 7.86
C GLY A 131 1.29 13.10 8.15
N GLU A 132 -0.02 13.00 8.40
CA GLU A 132 -0.66 11.69 8.64
C GLU A 132 -0.74 10.85 7.37
N VAL A 133 -0.99 11.50 6.21
CA VAL A 133 -0.99 10.84 4.91
C VAL A 133 0.43 10.37 4.55
N ARG A 134 1.44 11.21 4.81
CA ARG A 134 2.85 10.85 4.68
C ARG A 134 3.19 9.63 5.52
N ASP A 135 2.81 9.63 6.80
CA ASP A 135 3.10 8.52 7.70
C ASP A 135 2.43 7.22 7.24
N LEU A 136 1.21 7.30 6.70
CA LEU A 136 0.53 6.16 6.11
C LEU A 136 1.28 5.61 4.89
N LEU A 137 1.78 6.47 3.99
CA LEU A 137 2.55 6.03 2.81
C LEU A 137 3.87 5.37 3.22
N LEU A 138 4.59 5.99 4.16
CA LEU A 138 5.88 5.49 4.63
C LEU A 138 5.75 4.13 5.30
N ILE A 139 4.81 3.98 6.24
CA ILE A 139 4.60 2.70 6.94
C ILE A 139 4.11 1.60 5.99
N THR A 140 3.29 1.95 4.99
CA THR A 140 2.80 0.99 4.00
C THR A 140 3.92 0.56 3.07
N GLY A 141 4.78 1.49 2.64
CA GLY A 141 5.96 1.18 1.85
C GLY A 141 6.99 0.34 2.62
N GLU A 142 7.18 0.62 3.91
CA GLU A 142 8.01 -0.19 4.81
C GLU A 142 7.45 -1.62 4.92
N PHE A 143 6.17 -1.78 5.22
CA PHE A 143 5.49 -3.08 5.25
C PHE A 143 5.68 -3.84 3.94
N ALA A 144 5.45 -3.18 2.81
CA ALA A 144 5.55 -3.82 1.51
C ALA A 144 6.97 -4.30 1.23
N ARG A 145 8.00 -3.51 1.53
CA ARG A 145 9.39 -3.93 1.32
C ARG A 145 9.82 -5.07 2.25
N LEU A 146 9.30 -5.11 3.48
CA LEU A 146 9.67 -6.15 4.46
C LEU A 146 8.95 -7.48 4.23
N TYR A 147 7.70 -7.44 3.77
CA TYR A 147 6.82 -8.62 3.75
C TYR A 147 6.18 -8.92 2.39
N GLY A 148 6.37 -8.05 1.40
CA GLY A 148 5.95 -8.29 0.03
C GLY A 148 6.86 -9.29 -0.68
N PRO A 149 6.41 -9.85 -1.81
CA PRO A 149 7.23 -10.74 -2.61
C PRO A 149 8.51 -10.05 -3.09
N GLU A 150 9.60 -10.81 -3.13
CA GLU A 150 10.83 -10.38 -3.76
C GLU A 150 10.73 -10.59 -5.29
N ALA A 151 11.45 -9.76 -6.04
CA ALA A 151 11.64 -10.00 -7.47
C ALA A 151 12.35 -11.33 -7.67
N VAL A 152 11.82 -12.18 -8.55
CA VAL A 152 12.53 -13.40 -8.97
C VAL A 152 13.76 -12.94 -9.75
N ARG A 153 14.95 -13.26 -9.24
CA ARG A 153 16.23 -13.02 -9.93
C ARG A 153 16.43 -14.00 -11.07
#